data_AF-A0A0M0BZL9-F1
#
_entry.id   AF-A0A0M0BZL9-F1
#
_cell.length_a   1.000
_cell.length_b   1.000
_cell.length_c   1.000
_cell.angle_alpha   90.00
_cell.angle_beta   90.00
_cell.angle_gamma   90.00
#
_symmetry.space_group_name_H-M   'P 1'
#
loop_
_entity.id
_entity.type
_entity.pdbx_description
1 polymer ?
#
loop_
_entity_poly.entity_id
_entity_poly.type
_entity_poly.pdbx_seq_one_letter_code
_entity_poly.pdbx_strand_id
1 'polypeptide(L)'
;YRKQFLEKLGFDPYPGTLNIKLTTDYDNKVLSELETYPAVVLDGFQDESRTFGPVKCYPAVINNRVKGAVIYAMRSHYGSSVLEIVSSIYIRNALKLKDGNKVKVEILILP
;
A
#
# COMPACT_ATOMS: atom_id res chain seq x y z
N TYR A 1 11.95 0.95 7.49
CA TYR A 1 11.11 -0.03 6.76
C TYR A 1 11.79 -0.77 5.60
N ARG A 2 12.59 -0.14 4.73
CA ARG A 2 13.14 -0.75 3.48
C ARG A 2 13.64 -2.21 3.62
N LYS A 3 14.46 -2.49 4.63
CA LYS A 3 14.95 -3.85 4.94
C LYS A 3 13.81 -4.87 5.16
N GLN A 4 12.79 -4.48 5.92
CA GLN A 4 11.64 -5.36 6.18
C GLN A 4 10.76 -5.58 4.95
N PHE A 5 10.70 -4.64 3.99
CA PHE A 5 10.04 -4.89 2.71
C PHE A 5 10.73 -6.01 1.93
N LEU A 6 12.06 -5.98 1.89
CA LEU A 6 12.85 -7.02 1.23
C LEU A 6 12.68 -8.37 1.93
N GLU A 7 12.74 -8.40 3.26
CA GLU A 7 12.65 -9.64 4.05
C GLU A 7 11.24 -10.24 4.09
N LYS A 8 10.21 -9.40 4.27
CA LYS A 8 8.82 -9.87 4.51
C LYS A 8 7.95 -9.87 3.25
N LEU A 9 8.24 -9.03 2.26
CA LEU A 9 7.49 -8.95 1.00
C LEU A 9 8.31 -9.34 -0.24
N GLY A 10 9.61 -9.59 -0.09
CA GLY A 10 10.46 -10.09 -1.17
C GLY A 10 10.84 -9.04 -2.22
N PHE A 11 10.73 -7.75 -1.92
CA PHE A 11 11.14 -6.71 -2.85
C PHE A 11 11.73 -5.47 -2.17
N ASP A 12 12.64 -4.80 -2.88
CA ASP A 12 13.19 -3.52 -2.46
C ASP A 12 12.32 -2.37 -3.00
N PRO A 13 11.68 -1.53 -2.15
CA PRO A 13 10.72 -0.55 -2.60
C PRO A 13 11.36 0.64 -3.31
N TYR A 14 10.72 1.09 -4.39
CA TYR A 14 10.94 2.41 -4.98
C TYR A 14 10.59 3.51 -3.94
N PRO A 15 11.37 4.59 -3.83
CA PRO A 15 11.08 5.67 -2.89
C PRO A 15 9.79 6.42 -3.25
N GLY A 16 8.73 6.18 -2.48
CA GLY A 16 7.44 6.87 -2.58
C GLY A 16 6.26 5.92 -2.68
N THR A 17 5.05 6.48 -2.65
CA THR A 17 3.80 5.74 -2.78
C THR A 17 2.99 6.25 -3.97
N LEU A 18 2.21 5.34 -4.59
CA LEU A 18 1.12 5.72 -5.47
C LEU A 18 -0.14 5.87 -4.61
N ASN A 19 -0.70 7.06 -4.59
CA ASN A 19 -1.93 7.36 -3.86
C ASN A 19 -3.13 7.22 -4.79
N ILE A 20 -4.12 6.43 -4.38
CA ILE A 20 -5.36 6.18 -5.11
C ILE A 20 -6.51 6.68 -4.27
N LYS A 21 -7.25 7.66 -4.79
CA LYS A 21 -8.48 8.13 -4.17
C LYS A 21 -9.60 7.14 -4.47
N LEU A 22 -10.23 6.61 -3.43
CA LEU A 22 -11.44 5.81 -3.52
C LEU A 22 -12.62 6.74 -3.77
N THR A 23 -13.43 6.45 -4.78
CA THR A 23 -14.50 7.33 -5.24
C THR A 23 -15.90 6.81 -4.98
N THR A 24 -16.04 5.55 -4.55
CA THR A 24 -17.34 4.93 -4.28
C THR A 24 -17.43 4.44 -2.85
N ASP A 25 -18.64 4.39 -2.28
CA ASP A 25 -18.87 3.84 -0.95
C ASP A 25 -18.52 2.35 -0.89
N TYR A 26 -18.68 1.64 -2.01
CA TYR A 26 -18.27 0.25 -2.15
C TYR A 26 -16.76 0.10 -1.95
N ASP A 27 -15.94 0.92 -2.60
CA ASP A 27 -14.48 0.85 -2.46
C ASP A 27 -14.04 1.16 -1.02
N ASN A 28 -14.66 2.16 -0.38
CA ASN A 28 -14.39 2.50 1.02
C ASN A 28 -14.76 1.32 1.95
N LYS A 29 -15.87 0.63 1.68
CA LYS A 29 -16.29 -0.55 2.45
C LYS A 29 -15.30 -1.70 2.28
N VAL A 30 -14.86 -2.00 1.05
CA VAL A 30 -13.85 -3.02 0.78
C VAL A 30 -12.55 -2.72 1.52
N LEU A 31 -12.12 -1.45 1.55
CA LEU A 31 -10.93 -1.06 2.31
C LEU A 31 -11.12 -1.25 3.83
N SER A 32 -12.31 -0.93 4.36
CA SER A 32 -12.61 -1.16 5.79
C SER A 32 -12.63 -2.66 6.13
N GLU A 33 -13.12 -3.51 5.24
CA GLU A 33 -13.13 -4.96 5.44
C GLU A 33 -11.72 -5.57 5.35
N LEU A 34 -10.83 -4.96 4.56
CA LEU A 34 -9.44 -5.41 4.40
C LEU A 34 -8.70 -5.53 5.75
N GLU A 35 -9.00 -4.65 6.72
CA GLU A 35 -8.38 -4.69 8.05
C GLU A 35 -8.65 -5.97 8.84
N THR A 36 -9.71 -6.70 8.49
CA THR A 36 -10.10 -7.98 9.12
C THR A 36 -9.29 -9.17 8.59
N TYR A 37 -8.63 -9.01 7.43
CA TYR A 37 -7.81 -10.06 6.84
C TYR A 37 -6.37 -10.02 7.38
N PRO A 38 -5.67 -11.18 7.40
CA PRO A 38 -4.26 -11.23 7.74
C PRO A 38 -3.41 -10.29 6.88
N ALA A 39 -2.51 -9.56 7.52
CA ALA A 39 -1.59 -8.63 6.86
C ALA A 39 -0.15 -9.03 7.13
N VAL A 40 0.74 -8.72 6.17
CA VAL A 40 2.18 -8.71 6.44
C VAL A 40 2.47 -7.47 7.27
N VAL A 41 2.91 -7.63 8.50
CA VAL A 41 3.19 -6.48 9.39
C VAL A 41 4.67 -6.12 9.31
N LEU A 42 4.94 -4.86 8.96
CA LEU A 42 6.25 -4.24 9.15
C LEU A 42 6.28 -3.61 10.54
N ASP A 43 7.28 -3.97 11.33
CA ASP A 43 7.45 -3.47 12.68
C ASP A 43 7.82 -1.99 12.66
N GLY A 44 7.29 -1.27 13.63
CA GLY A 44 7.70 0.10 13.90
C GLY A 44 9.17 0.15 14.32
N PHE A 45 9.77 1.33 14.18
CA PHE A 45 11.14 1.60 14.63
C PHE A 45 11.25 3.05 15.07
N GLN A 46 12.32 3.36 15.78
CA GLN A 46 12.65 4.73 16.17
C GLN A 46 13.97 5.11 15.53
N ASP A 47 14.04 6.32 14.99
CA ASP A 47 15.30 6.97 14.66
C ASP A 47 15.55 8.16 15.60
N GLU A 48 16.68 8.86 15.41
CA GLU A 48 17.09 9.99 16.25
C GLU A 48 16.06 11.13 16.28
N SER A 49 15.21 11.24 15.26
CA SER A 49 14.27 12.35 15.05
C SER A 49 12.83 12.01 15.41
N ARG A 50 12.41 10.75 15.26
CA ARG A 50 11.01 10.35 15.45
C ARG A 50 10.79 8.84 15.58
N THR A 51 9.62 8.49 16.10
CA THR A 51 9.12 7.11 16.13
C THR A 51 8.17 6.85 14.96
N PHE A 52 8.37 5.72 14.31
CA PHE A 52 7.53 5.22 13.22
C PHE A 52 6.75 4.00 13.72
N GLY A 53 5.43 4.00 13.58
CA GLY A 53 4.57 2.91 14.04
C GLY A 53 4.63 1.65 13.16
N PRO A 54 3.96 0.56 13.51
CA PRO A 54 3.82 -0.58 12.61
C PRO A 54 3.00 -0.21 11.36
N VAL A 55 3.28 -0.90 10.25
CA VAL A 55 2.57 -0.76 8.98
C VAL A 55 2.02 -2.12 8.57
N LYS A 56 0.72 -2.19 8.29
CA LYS A 56 0.11 -3.36 7.65
C LYS A 56 0.35 -3.29 6.15
N CYS A 57 0.74 -4.40 5.54
CA CYS A 57 0.96 -4.52 4.11
C CYS A 57 0.12 -5.68 3.54
N TYR A 58 -0.54 -5.42 2.42
CA TYR A 58 -1.33 -6.40 1.68
C TYR A 58 -0.77 -6.50 0.26
N PRO A 59 -0.22 -7.66 -0.17
CA PRO A 59 0.27 -7.82 -1.53
C PRO A 59 -0.83 -7.51 -2.56
N ALA A 60 -0.47 -6.85 -3.65
CA ALA A 60 -1.43 -6.39 -4.63
C ALA A 60 -0.88 -6.39 -6.06
N VAL A 61 -1.79 -6.41 -7.02
CA VAL A 61 -1.51 -6.26 -8.45
C VAL A 61 -2.24 -5.03 -8.99
N ILE A 62 -1.50 -4.14 -9.63
CA ILE A 62 -1.98 -2.86 -10.14
C ILE A 62 -2.11 -2.96 -11.66
N ASN A 63 -3.32 -2.68 -12.17
CA ASN A 63 -3.70 -2.81 -13.58
C ASN A 63 -3.26 -4.16 -14.20
N ASN A 64 -3.34 -5.25 -13.42
CA ASN A 64 -2.94 -6.61 -13.82
C ASN A 64 -1.48 -6.72 -14.34
N ARG A 65 -0.60 -5.77 -14.01
CA ARG A 65 0.74 -5.64 -14.61
C ARG A 65 1.85 -5.46 -13.58
N VAL A 66 1.64 -4.58 -12.60
CA VAL A 66 2.68 -4.23 -11.63
C VAL A 66 2.35 -4.89 -10.30
N LYS A 67 3.31 -5.65 -9.75
CA LYS A 67 3.22 -6.17 -8.39
C LYS A 67 3.62 -5.08 -7.38
N GLY A 68 2.94 -5.06 -6.25
CA GLY A 68 3.23 -4.14 -5.16
C GLY A 68 2.55 -4.59 -3.88
N ALA A 69 2.39 -3.66 -2.95
CA ALA A 69 1.59 -3.85 -1.75
C ALA A 69 0.82 -2.58 -1.41
N VAL A 70 -0.42 -2.76 -0.98
CA VAL A 70 -1.19 -1.73 -0.27
C VAL A 70 -0.60 -1.59 1.12
N ILE A 71 -0.36 -0.37 1.59
CA ILE A 71 0.17 -0.11 2.93
C ILE A 71 -0.82 0.71 3.76
N TYR A 72 -0.90 0.39 5.04
CA TYR A 72 -1.74 1.08 6.00
C TYR A 72 -0.97 1.32 7.30
N ALA A 73 -0.66 2.59 7.59
CA ALA A 73 -0.07 2.96 8.88
C ALA A 73 -1.17 2.99 9.94
N MET A 74 -0.98 2.28 11.05
CA MET A 74 -2.01 2.14 12.11
C MET A 74 -2.33 3.46 12.86
N ARG A 75 -1.71 4.58 12.46
CA ARG A 75 -1.95 5.94 12.99
C ARG A 75 -1.94 6.96 11.84
N SER A 76 -2.95 6.93 10.99
CA SER A 76 -3.13 7.96 9.96
C SER A 76 -4.45 8.69 10.17
N HIS A 77 -4.37 10.00 10.41
CA HIS A 77 -5.49 10.94 10.54
C HIS A 77 -6.13 11.34 9.20
N TYR A 78 -5.73 10.72 8.08
CA TYR A 78 -6.31 11.00 6.77
C TYR A 78 -7.50 10.08 6.54
N GLY A 79 -8.64 10.70 6.26
CA GLY A 79 -9.92 10.03 6.04
C GLY A 79 -9.81 8.83 5.10
N SER A 80 -10.63 7.83 5.39
CA SER A 80 -10.73 6.47 4.87
C SER A 80 -10.78 6.28 3.33
N SER A 81 -10.53 7.30 2.53
CA SER A 81 -10.73 7.32 1.08
C SER A 81 -9.46 7.46 0.26
N VAL A 82 -8.27 7.25 0.84
CA VAL A 82 -7.01 7.18 0.08
C VAL A 82 -6.28 5.88 0.41
N LEU A 83 -5.95 5.15 -0.64
CA LEU A 83 -5.17 3.93 -0.59
C LEU A 83 -3.75 4.21 -1.08
N GLU A 84 -2.75 3.81 -0.31
CA GLU A 84 -1.34 3.97 -0.65
C GLU A 84 -0.74 2.65 -1.15
N ILE A 85 -0.02 2.70 -2.27
CA ILE A 85 0.65 1.53 -2.87
C ILE A 85 2.14 1.76 -2.98
N VAL A 86 2.91 0.77 -2.54
CA VAL A 86 4.34 0.68 -2.75
C VAL A 86 4.68 -0.46 -3.71
N SER A 87 5.73 -0.30 -4.52
CA SER A 87 6.22 -1.32 -5.47
C SER A 87 7.75 -1.21 -5.59
N SER A 88 8.40 -2.21 -6.18
CA SER A 88 9.82 -2.15 -6.51
C SER A 88 10.15 -1.19 -7.66
N ILE A 89 9.14 -0.68 -8.37
CA ILE A 89 9.31 0.22 -9.50
C ILE A 89 8.45 1.48 -9.38
N TYR A 90 8.81 2.51 -10.14
CA TYR A 90 8.00 3.72 -10.25
C TYR A 90 6.71 3.46 -11.06
N ILE A 91 5.61 3.19 -10.35
CA ILE A 91 4.34 2.71 -10.93
C ILE A 91 3.79 3.70 -11.98
N ARG A 92 3.85 5.02 -11.73
CA ARG A 92 3.34 6.01 -12.68
C ARG A 92 4.05 5.93 -14.02
N ASN A 93 5.36 5.75 -14.04
CA ASN A 93 6.10 5.60 -15.29
C ASN A 93 5.78 4.27 -15.97
N ALA A 94 5.77 3.17 -15.22
CA ALA A 94 5.49 1.83 -15.75
C ALA A 94 4.09 1.71 -16.39
N LEU A 95 3.10 2.38 -15.81
CA LEU A 95 1.70 2.35 -16.26
C LEU A 95 1.28 3.62 -17.01
N LYS A 96 2.20 4.57 -17.24
CA LYS A 96 1.96 5.88 -17.87
C LYS A 96 0.79 6.66 -17.23
N LEU A 97 0.69 6.60 -15.90
CA LEU A 97 -0.40 7.21 -15.13
C LEU A 97 -0.18 8.71 -14.91
N LYS A 98 -1.28 9.46 -15.02
CA LYS A 98 -1.42 10.85 -14.60
C LYS A 98 -2.52 10.94 -13.54
N ASP A 99 -2.58 12.08 -12.85
CA ASP A 99 -3.67 12.34 -11.91
C ASP A 99 -5.03 12.29 -12.62
N GLY A 100 -6.03 11.72 -11.93
CA GLY A 100 -7.36 11.48 -12.49
C GLY A 100 -7.50 10.19 -13.32
N ASN A 101 -6.41 9.46 -13.59
CA ASN A 101 -6.52 8.15 -14.22
C ASN A 101 -7.15 7.12 -13.26
N LYS A 102 -8.06 6.30 -13.79
CA LYS A 102 -8.61 5.16 -13.07
C LYS A 102 -7.57 4.03 -13.02
N VAL A 103 -7.46 3.41 -11.85
CA VAL A 103 -6.52 2.32 -11.59
C VAL A 103 -7.29 1.17 -10.96
N LYS A 104 -7.12 -0.04 -11.50
CA LYS A 104 -7.60 -1.26 -10.85
C LYS A 104 -6.51 -1.76 -9.90
N VAL A 105 -6.90 -2.04 -8.66
CA VAL A 105 -6.05 -2.67 -7.65
C VAL A 105 -6.69 -3.97 -7.25
N GLU A 106 -5.95 -5.06 -7.37
CA GLU A 106 -6.38 -6.38 -6.92
C GLU A 106 -5.53 -6.75 -5.71
N ILE A 107 -6.17 -6.93 -4.55
CA ILE A 107 -5.49 -7.25 -3.31
C ILE A 107 -5.50 -8.76 -3.14
N LEU A 108 -4.32 -9.32 -2.92
CA LEU A 108 -4.11 -10.76 -2.77
C LEU A 108 -4.26 -11.12 -1.30
N ILE A 109 -5.44 -11.64 -0.95
CA ILE A 109 -5.73 -12.11 0.39
C ILE A 109 -5.08 -13.48 0.54
N LEU A 110 -4.27 -13.64 1.59
CA LEU A 110 -3.72 -14.93 1.96
C LEU A 110 -4.83 -15.76 2.64
N PRO A 111 -5.02 -17.03 2.27
CA PRO A 111 -6.00 -17.92 2.90
C PRO A 111 -5.67 -18.20 4.37
#